data_AF-A0A1I7PHN7-F1
#
_entry.id   AF-A0A1I7PHN7-F1
#
_cell.length_a   1.000
_cell.length_b   1.000
_cell.length_c   1.000
_cell.angle_alpha   90.00
_cell.angle_beta   90.00
_cell.angle_gamma   90.00
#
_symmetry.space_group_name_H-M   'P 1'
#
loop_
_entity.id
_entity.type
_entity.pdbx_description
1 polymer ?
#
loop_
_entity_poly.entity_id
_entity_poly.type
_entity_poly.pdbx_seq_one_letter_code
_entity_poly.pdbx_strand_id
1 'polypeptide(L)'
;MKIRPLAFVALLLASFLPAFASDLAGTWNTEFDSQIGVQKYSFTFKHEGDALTGSATFDHSFGKGTVPLKAVKVDGDKVSFTEAFTMEGNEITIAYSGTLTGDELTLTRQVGDIATEQLTAKRTPAGH
;
A
#
# COMPACT_ATOMS: atom_id res chain seq x y z
N MET A 1 -54.35 15.31 -34.91
CA MET A 1 -53.56 14.11 -34.58
C MET A 1 -52.53 13.84 -35.68
N LYS A 2 -51.25 14.10 -35.40
CA LYS A 2 -50.06 13.46 -35.99
C LYS A 2 -48.82 14.09 -35.33
N ILE A 3 -48.32 13.40 -34.32
CA ILE A 3 -47.13 13.70 -33.54
C ILE A 3 -45.93 13.14 -34.32
N ARG A 4 -44.80 13.86 -34.42
CA ARG A 4 -43.51 13.24 -34.72
C ARG A 4 -42.39 13.91 -33.90
N PRO A 5 -41.51 13.12 -33.25
CA PRO A 5 -40.61 13.59 -32.19
C PRO A 5 -39.28 14.08 -32.78
N LEU A 6 -38.64 15.08 -32.17
CA LEU A 6 -37.26 15.41 -32.47
C LEU A 6 -36.41 15.37 -31.20
N ALA A 7 -35.30 14.66 -31.34
CA ALA A 7 -34.41 14.12 -30.32
C ALA A 7 -33.95 15.11 -29.24
N PHE A 8 -34.03 14.66 -27.99
CA PHE A 8 -33.21 15.17 -26.89
C PHE A 8 -31.78 14.64 -27.10
N VAL A 9 -30.87 15.51 -27.56
CA VAL A 9 -29.43 15.25 -27.48
C VAL A 9 -29.01 15.60 -26.05
N ALA A 10 -28.96 14.60 -25.17
CA ALA A 10 -28.30 14.72 -23.88
C ALA A 10 -26.79 14.66 -24.11
N LEU A 11 -26.16 15.84 -24.13
CA LEU A 11 -24.70 15.97 -24.10
C LEU A 11 -24.22 15.50 -22.71
N LEU A 12 -23.80 14.25 -22.62
CA LEU A 12 -23.04 13.73 -21.49
C LEU A 12 -21.69 14.48 -21.46
N LEU A 13 -21.62 15.57 -20.69
CA LEU A 13 -20.36 16.07 -20.16
C LEU A 13 -19.80 14.98 -19.25
N ALA A 14 -18.91 14.15 -19.77
CA ALA A 14 -18.02 13.35 -18.94
C ALA A 14 -17.11 14.33 -18.21
N SER A 15 -17.51 14.71 -17.00
CA SER A 15 -16.67 15.44 -16.06
C SER A 15 -15.42 14.60 -15.82
N PHE A 16 -14.31 15.05 -16.38
CA PHE A 16 -12.98 14.52 -16.07
C PHE A 16 -12.68 14.95 -14.63
N LEU A 17 -13.09 14.14 -13.65
CA LEU A 17 -12.61 14.29 -12.30
C LEU A 17 -11.11 13.96 -12.35
N PRO A 18 -10.21 14.86 -11.91
CA PRO A 18 -8.86 14.43 -11.63
C PRO A 18 -8.97 13.36 -10.56
N ALA A 19 -8.70 12.11 -10.93
CA ALA A 19 -8.43 11.07 -9.96
C ALA A 19 -7.17 11.55 -9.24
N PHE A 20 -7.34 12.14 -8.06
CA PHE A 20 -6.25 12.28 -7.11
C PHE A 20 -5.80 10.85 -6.81
N ALA A 21 -4.81 10.36 -7.55
CA ALA A 21 -4.09 9.17 -7.16
C ALA A 21 -3.62 9.47 -5.73
N SER A 22 -4.08 8.66 -4.76
CA SER A 22 -3.61 8.84 -3.39
C SER A 22 -2.12 8.57 -3.40
N ASP A 23 -1.31 9.59 -3.10
CA ASP A 23 0.15 9.46 -3.18
C ASP A 23 0.64 8.56 -2.04
N LEU A 24 1.20 7.40 -2.39
CA LEU A 24 1.76 6.45 -1.42
C LEU A 24 3.05 7.00 -0.78
N ALA A 25 3.74 7.95 -1.43
CA ALA A 25 5.00 8.49 -0.93
C ALA A 25 4.85 9.06 0.49
N GLY A 26 5.85 8.80 1.34
CA GLY A 26 5.83 9.15 2.75
C GLY A 26 6.19 7.98 3.66
N THR A 27 6.11 8.23 4.97
CA THR A 27 6.40 7.24 6.00
C THR A 27 5.11 6.76 6.65
N TRP A 28 5.00 5.45 6.87
CA TRP A 28 3.82 4.76 7.35
C TRP A 28 4.20 3.83 8.51
N ASN A 29 3.58 4.01 9.67
CA ASN A 29 3.90 3.19 10.85
C ASN A 29 2.74 2.28 11.21
N THR A 30 3.07 1.07 11.62
CA THR A 30 2.12 0.09 12.12
C THR A 30 2.71 -0.70 13.27
N GLU A 31 1.83 -1.11 14.17
CA GLU A 31 2.12 -2.07 15.23
C GLU A 31 0.96 -3.07 15.25
N PHE A 32 1.27 -4.36 15.18
CA PHE A 32 0.26 -5.42 15.11
C PHE A 32 0.74 -6.70 15.80
N ASP A 33 -0.19 -7.46 16.37
CA ASP A 33 0.08 -8.77 16.94
C ASP A 33 0.19 -9.83 15.85
N SER A 34 1.13 -10.75 16.03
CA SER A 34 1.31 -11.93 15.17
C SER A 34 1.55 -13.17 16.02
N GLN A 35 1.63 -14.33 15.36
CA GLN A 35 1.96 -15.61 16.02
C GLN A 35 3.35 -15.62 16.70
N ILE A 36 4.24 -14.69 16.31
CA ILE A 36 5.60 -14.55 16.88
C ILE A 36 5.71 -13.35 17.84
N GLY A 37 4.58 -12.76 18.24
CA GLY A 37 4.49 -11.58 19.08
C GLY A 37 4.34 -10.27 18.30
N VAL A 38 4.44 -9.15 19.01
CA VAL A 38 4.23 -7.81 18.45
C VAL A 38 5.26 -7.52 17.34
N GLN A 39 4.75 -7.03 16.22
CA GLN A 39 5.52 -6.56 15.07
C GLN A 39 5.40 -5.05 14.99
N LYS A 40 6.53 -4.34 14.89
CA LYS A 40 6.55 -2.90 14.63
C LYS A 40 7.21 -2.65 13.29
N TYR A 41 6.53 -1.93 12.41
CA TYR A 41 7.02 -1.61 11.08
C TYR A 41 6.89 -0.12 10.78
N SER A 42 7.90 0.41 10.10
CA SER A 42 7.89 1.71 9.46
C SER A 42 8.22 1.54 7.98
N PHE A 43 7.24 1.74 7.11
CA PHE A 43 7.41 1.71 5.65
C PHE A 43 7.66 3.12 5.15
N THR A 44 8.72 3.33 4.38
CA THR A 44 9.00 4.60 3.71
C THR A 44 8.93 4.39 2.21
N PHE A 45 8.10 5.16 1.53
CA PHE A 45 8.00 5.18 0.06
C PHE A 45 8.45 6.53 -0.47
N LYS A 46 9.18 6.53 -1.58
CA LYS A 46 9.69 7.75 -2.22
C LYS A 46 9.70 7.60 -3.74
N HIS A 47 9.44 8.70 -4.43
CA HIS A 47 9.62 8.79 -5.88
C HIS A 47 11.12 8.97 -6.20
N GLU A 48 11.63 8.14 -7.10
CA GLU A 48 12.94 8.25 -7.73
C GLU A 48 12.74 8.44 -9.24
N GLY A 49 12.65 9.70 -9.67
CA GLY A 49 12.20 10.03 -11.03
C GLY A 49 10.75 9.59 -11.23
N ASP A 50 10.50 8.76 -12.25
CA ASP A 50 9.18 8.21 -12.55
C ASP A 50 8.86 6.90 -11.78
N ALA A 51 9.83 6.36 -11.01
CA ALA A 51 9.67 5.12 -10.28
C ALA A 51 9.33 5.35 -8.80
N LEU A 52 8.47 4.50 -8.23
CA LEU A 52 8.23 4.47 -6.79
C LEU A 52 9.07 3.38 -6.13
N THR A 53 9.85 3.75 -5.12
CA THR A 53 10.70 2.85 -4.34
C THR A 53 10.28 2.87 -2.87
N GLY A 54 10.77 1.90 -2.09
CA GLY A 54 10.54 1.94 -0.65
C GLY A 54 11.45 1.05 0.17
N SER A 55 11.35 1.19 1.49
CA SER A 55 12.06 0.42 2.50
C SER A 55 11.16 0.12 3.69
N ALA A 56 11.33 -1.04 4.31
CA ALA A 56 10.69 -1.41 5.56
C ALA A 56 11.74 -1.42 6.68
N THR A 57 11.50 -0.66 7.74
CA THR A 57 12.23 -0.76 9.00
C THR A 57 11.38 -1.55 9.98
N PHE A 58 11.93 -2.62 10.54
CA PHE A 58 11.22 -3.52 11.44
C PHE A 58 11.88 -3.58 12.82
N ASP A 59 11.07 -3.80 13.83
CA ASP A 59 11.46 -4.16 15.19
C ASP A 59 10.49 -5.24 15.71
N HIS A 60 11.01 -6.45 15.88
CA HIS A 60 10.22 -7.63 16.26
C HIS A 60 11.09 -8.69 16.95
N SER A 61 10.50 -9.80 17.37
CA SER A 61 11.17 -10.90 18.11
C SER A 61 12.44 -11.47 17.47
N PHE A 62 12.57 -11.42 16.14
CA PHE A 62 13.77 -11.88 15.43
C PHE A 62 14.87 -10.81 15.27
N GLY A 63 14.67 -9.60 15.81
CA GLY A 63 15.61 -8.48 15.74
C GLY A 63 15.02 -7.24 15.07
N LYS A 64 15.92 -6.30 14.77
CA LYS A 64 15.62 -5.00 14.17
C LYS A 64 16.49 -4.75 12.95
N GLY A 65 15.97 -4.05 11.96
CA GLY A 65 16.72 -3.76 10.74
C GLY A 65 15.90 -2.99 9.71
N THR A 66 16.53 -2.72 8.56
CA THR A 66 15.88 -2.08 7.42
C THR A 66 16.18 -2.88 6.16
N VAL A 67 15.14 -3.16 5.37
CA VAL A 67 15.24 -3.88 4.09
C VAL A 67 14.61 -3.07 2.96
N PRO A 68 15.15 -3.14 1.74
CA PRO A 68 14.51 -2.54 0.58
C PRO A 68 13.24 -3.32 0.21
N LEU A 69 12.18 -2.59 -0.14
CA LEU A 69 10.98 -3.17 -0.72
C LEU A 69 11.20 -3.44 -2.21
N LYS A 70 10.65 -4.54 -2.69
CA LYS A 70 10.66 -4.96 -4.09
C LYS A 70 9.25 -4.92 -4.67
N ALA A 71 9.17 -4.73 -5.99
CA ALA A 71 7.92 -4.77 -6.76
C ALA A 71 6.81 -3.84 -6.21
N VAL A 72 7.18 -2.64 -5.75
CA VAL A 72 6.22 -1.63 -5.29
C VAL A 72 5.35 -1.20 -6.46
N LYS A 73 4.02 -1.34 -6.31
CA LYS A 73 3.02 -0.99 -7.32
C LYS A 73 1.84 -0.29 -6.67
N VAL A 74 1.34 0.72 -7.37
CA VAL A 74 0.13 1.46 -7.01
C VAL A 74 -0.78 1.50 -8.24
N ASP A 75 -2.01 1.03 -8.10
CA ASP A 75 -3.05 1.03 -9.14
C ASP A 75 -4.34 1.61 -8.55
N GLY A 76 -4.55 2.92 -8.74
CA GLY A 76 -5.61 3.65 -8.07
C GLY A 76 -5.39 3.70 -6.55
N ASP A 77 -6.27 3.06 -5.80
CA ASP A 77 -6.17 2.88 -4.35
C ASP A 77 -5.46 1.58 -3.95
N LYS A 78 -5.23 0.65 -4.88
CA LYS A 78 -4.58 -0.63 -4.59
C LYS A 78 -3.08 -0.48 -4.49
N VAL A 79 -2.51 -1.06 -3.45
CA VAL A 79 -1.07 -1.06 -3.17
C VAL A 79 -0.59 -2.49 -3.05
N SER A 80 0.56 -2.80 -3.65
CA SER A 80 1.27 -4.06 -3.42
C SER A 80 2.78 -3.89 -3.44
N PHE A 81 3.47 -4.68 -2.63
CA PHE A 81 4.93 -4.73 -2.56
C PHE A 81 5.37 -6.01 -1.86
N THR A 82 6.67 -6.28 -1.88
CA THR A 82 7.27 -7.45 -1.22
C THR A 82 8.53 -7.06 -0.46
N GLU A 83 8.86 -7.82 0.57
CA GLU A 83 10.18 -7.78 1.22
C GLU A 83 10.75 -9.20 1.34
N ALA A 84 12.07 -9.28 1.50
CA ALA A 84 12.76 -10.53 1.76
C ALA A 84 13.05 -10.65 3.26
N PHE A 85 12.63 -11.75 3.86
CA PHE A 85 12.95 -12.11 5.23
C PHE A 85 13.86 -13.34 5.20
N THR A 86 15.06 -13.23 5.77
CA THR A 86 16.00 -14.35 5.84
C THR A 86 16.01 -14.92 7.26
N MET A 87 15.72 -16.22 7.38
CA MET A 87 15.77 -16.95 8.64
C MET A 87 16.58 -18.23 8.43
N GLU A 88 17.60 -18.46 9.26
CA GLU A 88 18.46 -19.65 9.20
C GLU A 88 19.08 -19.92 7.81
N GLY A 89 19.33 -18.86 7.04
CA GLY A 89 19.88 -18.96 5.69
C GLY A 89 18.87 -19.24 4.57
N ASN A 90 17.58 -19.39 4.90
CA ASN A 90 16.50 -19.49 3.93
C ASN A 90 15.84 -18.11 3.73
N GLU A 91 15.68 -17.71 2.46
CA GLU A 91 14.93 -16.50 2.10
C GLU A 91 13.44 -16.83 1.95
N ILE A 92 12.61 -16.10 2.67
CA ILE A 92 11.14 -16.14 2.59
C ILE A 92 10.69 -14.80 2.02
N THR A 93 9.87 -14.84 0.98
CA THR A 93 9.23 -13.63 0.46
C THR A 93 7.98 -13.33 1.27
N ILE A 94 7.88 -12.10 1.75
CA ILE A 94 6.69 -11.59 2.44
C ILE A 94 5.97 -10.65 1.48
N ALA A 95 4.75 -10.99 1.12
CA ALA A 95 3.93 -10.24 0.19
C ALA A 95 2.93 -9.36 0.94
N TYR A 96 2.80 -8.12 0.47
CA TYR A 96 1.85 -7.14 0.99
C TYR A 96 0.91 -6.73 -0.14
N SER A 97 -0.39 -6.76 0.15
CA SER A 97 -1.42 -6.27 -0.75
C SER A 97 -2.53 -5.60 0.02
N GLY A 98 -3.03 -4.47 -0.46
CA GLY A 98 -4.11 -3.77 0.22
C GLY A 98 -4.51 -2.48 -0.43
N THR A 99 -5.07 -1.58 0.37
CA THR A 99 -5.71 -0.35 -0.11
C THR A 99 -5.26 0.87 0.69
N LEU A 100 -5.05 1.97 -0.04
CA LEU A 100 -4.70 3.27 0.49
C LEU A 100 -5.96 4.15 0.57
N THR A 101 -6.30 4.60 1.77
CA THR A 101 -7.42 5.53 2.02
C THR A 101 -6.94 6.71 2.85
N GLY A 102 -6.61 7.82 2.18
CA GLY A 102 -6.09 9.03 2.83
C GLY A 102 -4.76 8.77 3.55
N ASP A 103 -4.79 8.77 4.88
CA ASP A 103 -3.63 8.55 5.75
C ASP A 103 -3.61 7.16 6.41
N GLU A 104 -4.45 6.24 5.92
CA GLU A 104 -4.45 4.84 6.34
C GLU A 104 -4.14 3.91 5.15
N LEU A 105 -3.23 2.98 5.39
CA LEU A 105 -2.83 1.92 4.47
C LEU A 105 -3.18 0.58 5.11
N THR A 106 -4.29 -0.02 4.69
CA THR A 106 -4.73 -1.33 5.17
C THR A 106 -4.12 -2.40 4.29
N LEU A 107 -3.36 -3.32 4.88
CA LEU A 107 -2.60 -4.35 4.18
C LEU A 107 -2.95 -5.73 4.70
N THR A 108 -3.00 -6.68 3.78
CA THR A 108 -2.83 -8.09 4.06
C THR A 108 -1.35 -8.43 3.87
N ARG A 109 -0.74 -9.01 4.90
CA ARG A 109 0.65 -9.48 4.94
C ARG A 109 0.64 -11.01 4.85
N GLN A 110 1.31 -11.57 3.86
CA GLN A 110 1.45 -13.00 3.66
C GLN A 110 2.92 -13.40 3.77
N VAL A 111 3.26 -14.26 4.75
CA VAL A 111 4.63 -14.72 5.00
C VAL A 111 4.82 -16.09 4.33
N GLY A 112 5.23 -16.11 3.06
CA GLY A 112 5.28 -17.35 2.28
C GLY A 112 3.96 -18.12 2.37
N ASP A 113 4.03 -19.41 2.74
CA ASP A 113 2.88 -20.27 3.04
C ASP A 113 2.64 -20.46 4.56
N ILE A 114 3.28 -19.63 5.40
CA ILE A 114 3.36 -19.83 6.86
C ILE A 114 2.21 -19.13 7.58
N ALA A 115 1.93 -17.87 7.23
CA ALA A 115 0.97 -17.03 7.93
C ALA A 115 0.36 -15.96 7.03
N THR A 116 -0.84 -15.52 7.38
CA THR A 116 -1.50 -14.36 6.78
C THR A 116 -2.06 -13.48 7.89
N GLU A 117 -1.75 -12.20 7.85
CA GLU A 117 -2.07 -11.21 8.88
C GLU A 117 -2.69 -9.97 8.23
N GLN A 118 -3.57 -9.28 8.96
CA GLN A 118 -4.07 -7.97 8.55
C GLN A 118 -3.44 -6.90 9.43
N LEU A 119 -3.02 -5.80 8.81
CA LEU A 119 -2.46 -4.66 9.51
C LEU A 119 -2.94 -3.35 8.87
N THR A 120 -2.95 -2.30 9.68
CA THR A 120 -3.20 -0.93 9.21
C THR A 120 -2.00 -0.08 9.57
N ALA A 121 -1.35 0.50 8.55
CA ALA A 121 -0.29 1.47 8.73
C ALA A 121 -0.84 2.89 8.59
N LYS A 122 -0.40 3.78 9.47
CA LYS A 122 -0.82 5.18 9.48
C LYS A 122 0.31 6.08 9.01
N ARG A 123 -0.02 7.03 8.15
CA ARG A 123 0.96 8.01 7.67
C ARG A 123 1.49 8.83 8.83
N THR A 124 2.80 9.02 8.88
CA THR A 124 3.41 10.02 9.77
C THR A 124 3.01 11.42 9.29
N PRO A 125 2.39 12.25 10.14
CA PRO A 125 2.13 13.64 9.79
C PRO A 125 3.45 14.36 9.48
N ALA A 126 3.49 15.12 8.39
CA ALA A 126 4.56 16.09 8.21
C ALA A 126 4.47 17.09 9.38
N GLY A 127 5.50 17.15 10.22
CA GLY A 127 5.59 18.16 11.27
C GLY A 127 5.45 19.55 10.63
N HIS A 128 4.55 20.37 11.18
CA HIS A 128 4.39 21.77 10.77
C HIS A 128 5.55 22.61 11.30
#